data_AF-A0A2V6G1E2-F1
#
_entry.id   AF-A0A2V6G1E2-F1
#
_cell.length_a   1.000
_cell.length_b   1.000
_cell.length_c   1.000
_cell.angle_alpha   90.00
_cell.angle_beta   90.00
_cell.angle_gamma   90.00
#
_symmetry.space_group_name_H-M   'P 1'
#
loop_
_entity.id
_entity.type
_entity.pdbx_description
1 polymer ?
#
loop_
_entity_poly.entity_id
_entity_poly.type
_entity_poly.pdbx_seq_one_letter_code
_entity_poly.pdbx_strand_id
1 'polypeptide(L)' 'DSGLPLLRGLNVLGKQERDRTLKKTIDKLSDSVQGGSAFSDALALHPRIFNHLYVNMVKAGEAGGVLELV' A
#
# COMPACT_ATOMS: atom_id res chain seq x y z
N ASP A 1 2.09 -16.08 -0.57
CA ASP A 1 3.12 -15.67 -1.55
C ASP A 1 2.81 -14.42 -2.39
N SER A 2 1.64 -13.80 -2.24
CA SER A 2 1.15 -12.73 -3.13
C SER A 2 1.61 -11.29 -2.80
N GLY A 3 2.28 -11.07 -1.67
CA GLY A 3 2.72 -9.72 -1.25
C GLY A 3 4.02 -9.22 -1.91
N LEU A 4 4.73 -10.07 -2.65
CA LEU A 4 6.08 -9.77 -3.15
C LEU A 4 6.14 -8.69 -4.26
N PRO A 5 5.25 -8.68 -5.28
CA PRO A 5 5.25 -7.64 -6.31
C PRO A 5 4.90 -6.25 -5.74
N LEU A 6 3.84 -6.17 -4.93
CA LEU A 6 3.42 -4.94 -4.26
C LEU A 6 4.51 -4.40 -3.35
N LEU A 7 5.10 -5.24 -2.49
CA LEU A 7 6.16 -4.83 -1.58
C LEU A 7 7.39 -4.33 -2.34
N ARG A 8 7.72 -4.94 -3.48
CA ARG A 8 8.79 -4.44 -4.36
C ARG A 8 8.43 -3.05 -4.92
N GLY A 9 7.21 -2.86 -5.39
CA GLY A 9 6.71 -1.58 -5.89
C GLY A 9 6.82 -0.48 -4.83
N LEU A 10 6.31 -0.74 -3.61
CA LEU A 10 6.40 0.20 -2.49
C LEU A 10 7.85 0.53 -2.13
N ASN A 11 8.76 -0.46 -2.14
CA ASN A 11 10.17 -0.24 -1.87
C ASN A 11 10.86 0.62 -2.94
N VAL A 12 10.49 0.49 -4.22
CA VAL A 12 11.00 1.34 -5.30
C VAL A 12 10.46 2.76 -5.16
N LEU A 13 9.15 2.91 -4.94
CA LEU A 13 8.51 4.21 -4.73
C LEU A 13 9.11 4.94 -3.52
N GLY A 14 9.28 4.26 -2.38
CA GLY A 14 9.86 4.85 -1.17
C GLY A 14 11.31 5.30 -1.34
N LYS A 15 12.08 4.70 -2.26
CA LYS A 15 13.45 5.14 -2.60
C LYS A 15 13.47 6.38 -3.49
N GLN A 16 12.45 6.57 -4.33
CA GLN A 16 12.39 7.65 -5.31
C GLN A 16 11.58 8.87 -4.84
N GLU A 17 10.75 8.68 -3.81
CA GLU A 17 9.87 9.73 -3.28
C GLU A 17 10.66 10.88 -2.65
N ARG A 18 10.34 12.11 -3.07
CA ARG A 18 10.99 13.34 -2.63
C ARG A 18 10.25 13.99 -1.47
N ASP A 19 8.93 13.83 -1.41
CA ASP A 19 8.14 14.34 -0.29
C ASP A 19 8.38 13.49 0.96
N ARG A 20 8.84 14.13 2.03
CA ARG A 20 9.22 13.43 3.27
C ARG A 20 8.02 12.78 3.97
N THR A 21 6.83 13.34 3.82
CA THR A 21 5.60 12.82 4.44
C THR A 21 5.12 11.58 3.71
N LEU A 22 5.08 11.66 2.38
CA LEU A 22 4.70 10.55 1.52
C LEU A 22 5.72 9.42 1.59
N LYS A 23 7.03 9.73 1.60
CA LYS A 23 8.08 8.72 1.80
C LYS A 23 7.87 7.93 3.10
N LYS A 24 7.70 8.62 4.23
CA LYS A 24 7.43 7.95 5.53
C LYS A 24 6.14 7.14 5.51
N THR A 25 5.16 7.57 4.72
CA THR A 25 3.90 6.84 4.56
C THR A 25 4.14 5.56 3.76
N ILE A 26 4.83 5.63 2.63
CA ILE A 26 5.20 4.46 1.81
C ILE A 26 6.01 3.45 2.61
N ASP A 27 7.00 3.92 3.38
CA ASP A 27 7.82 3.03 4.23
C ASP A 27 6.93 2.27 5.25
N LYS A 28 5.95 2.93 5.88
CA LYS A 28 4.98 2.29 6.79
C LYS A 28 4.03 1.32 6.09
N LEU A 29 3.62 1.63 4.85
CA LEU A 29 2.81 0.72 4.04
C LEU A 29 3.60 -0.56 3.73
N SER A 30 4.87 -0.43 3.33
CA SER A 30 5.77 -1.56 3.11
C SER A 30 5.91 -2.43 4.35
N ASP A 31 6.16 -1.83 5.52
CA ASP A 31 6.33 -2.56 6.78
C ASP A 31 5.06 -3.35 7.14
N SER A 32 3.88 -2.74 6.94
CA SER A 32 2.59 -3.36 7.25
C SER A 32 2.29 -4.56 6.34
N VAL A 33 2.52 -4.40 5.04
CA VAL A 33 2.34 -5.47 4.04
C VAL A 33 3.37 -6.58 4.26
N GLN A 34 4.62 -6.24 4.58
CA GLN A 34 5.65 -7.21 4.93
C GLN A 34 5.29 -8.00 6.20
N GLY A 35 4.62 -7.36 7.16
CA GLY A 35 4.05 -7.99 8.36
C GLY A 35 2.80 -8.84 8.11
N GLY A 36 2.32 -8.93 6.86
CA GLY A 36 1.18 -9.75 6.47
C GLY A 36 -0.18 -9.04 6.55
N SER A 37 -0.21 -7.72 6.78
CA SER A 37 -1.45 -6.95 6.70
C SER A 37 -1.90 -6.79 5.25
N ALA A 38 -3.22 -6.68 5.03
CA ALA A 38 -3.74 -6.27 3.74
C ALA A 38 -3.28 -4.85 3.39
N PHE A 39 -3.12 -4.56 2.11
CA PHE A 39 -2.72 -3.23 1.64
C PHE A 39 -3.79 -2.19 1.94
N SER A 40 -5.07 -2.53 1.76
CA SER A 40 -6.18 -1.63 2.14
C SER A 40 -6.18 -1.27 3.62
N ASP A 41 -5.86 -2.21 4.50
CA ASP A 41 -5.76 -1.97 5.94
C ASP A 41 -4.59 -1.02 6.25
N ALA A 42 -3.44 -1.20 5.59
CA ALA A 42 -2.30 -0.30 5.72
C ALA A 42 -2.65 1.13 5.25
N LEU A 43 -3.35 1.27 4.12
CA LEU A 43 -3.80 2.58 3.61
C LEU A 43 -4.78 3.28 4.57
N ALA A 44 -5.66 2.52 5.23
CA ALA A 44 -6.65 3.05 6.16
C ALA A 44 -6.02 3.74 7.39
N LEU A 45 -4.78 3.39 7.75
CA LEU A 45 -4.02 4.04 8.83
C LEU A 45 -3.58 5.48 8.48
N HIS A 46 -3.76 5.90 7.22
CA HIS A 46 -3.31 7.19 6.70
C HIS A 46 -4.47 8.01 6.08
N PRO A 47 -5.56 8.31 6.83
CA PRO A 47 -6.78 8.93 6.29
C PRO A 47 -6.61 10.36 5.75
N ARG A 48 -5.52 11.04 6.14
CA ARG A 48 -5.16 12.36 5.61
C ARG A 48 -4.59 12.33 4.19
N ILE A 49 -4.15 11.16 3.73
CA ILE A 49 -3.53 10.93 2.42
C ILE A 49 -4.47 10.10 1.55
N PHE A 50 -5.03 9.02 2.11
CA PHE A 50 -5.96 8.14 1.42
C PHE A 50 -7.35 8.28 2.01
N ASN A 51 -8.29 8.78 1.21
CA ASN A 51 -9.68 8.89 1.65
C ASN A 51 -10.38 7.51 1.67
N HIS A 52 -11.56 7.46 2.29
CA HIS A 52 -12.31 6.21 2.43
C HIS A 52 -12.69 5.57 1.09
N LEU A 53 -13.01 6.38 0.07
CA LEU A 53 -13.35 5.87 -1.25
C LEU A 53 -12.16 5.12 -1.88
N TYR A 54 -10.96 5.70 -1.79
CA TYR A 54 -9.73 5.08 -2.29
C TYR A 54 -9.43 3.76 -1.58
N VAL A 55 -9.50 3.75 -0.24
CA VAL A 55 -9.29 2.53 0.56
C VAL A 55 -10.28 1.44 0.17
N ASN A 56 -11.57 1.79 0.00
CA ASN A 56 -12.60 0.82 -0.38
C ASN A 56 -12.40 0.26 -1.81
N MET A 57 -11.93 1.08 -2.76
CA MET A 57 -11.59 0.60 -4.10
C MET A 57 -10.42 -0.39 -4.07
N VAL A 58 -9.37 -0.09 -3.30
CA VAL A 58 -8.23 -1.00 -3.14
C VAL A 58 -8.69 -2.31 -2.50
N LYS A 59 -9.50 -2.24 -1.44
CA LYS A 59 -10.04 -3.42 -0.76
C LYS A 59 -10.86 -4.31 -1.70
N ALA A 60 -11.67 -3.71 -2.58
CA ALA A 60 -12.40 -4.45 -3.61
C ALA A 60 -11.46 -5.11 -4.63
N GLY A 61 -10.39 -4.44 -5.03
CA GLY A 61 -9.36 -4.98 -5.92
C GLY A 61 -8.55 -6.13 -5.30
N GLU A 62 -8.25 -6.05 -4.00
CA GLU A 62 -7.62 -7.14 -3.23
C GLU A 62 -8.55 -8.37 -3.15
N ALA A 63 -9.82 -8.16 -2.80
CA ALA A 63 -10.81 -9.24 -2.71
C ALA A 63 -11.09 -9.90 -4.08
N GLY A 64 -11.01 -9.12 -5.17
CA GLY A 64 -11.18 -9.61 -6.53
C GLY A 64 -9.93 -10.26 -7.15
N GLY A 65 -8.79 -10.28 -6.44
CA GLY A 65 -7.52 -10.82 -6.97
C GLY A 65 -6.91 -10.01 -8.11
N VAL A 66 -7.42 -8.81 -8.40
CA VAL A 66 -6.95 -7.99 -9.54
C VAL A 66 -5.68 -7.22 -9.18
N LEU A 67 -5.49 -6.93 -7.89
CA LEU A 67 -4.28 -6.30 -7.37
C LEU A 67 -3.03 -7.22 -7.45
N GLU A 68 -3.23 -8.50 -7.78
CA GLU A 68 -2.19 -9.52 -8.01
C GLU A 68 -1.49 -9.38 -9.38
N LEU A 69 -2.16 -8.76 -10.37
CA LEU A 69 -1.75 -8.85 -11.77
C LEU A 69 -0.74 -7.80 -12.24
N VAL A 70 -0.37 -6.84 -11.37
CA VAL A 70 0.48 -5.68 -11.73
C VAL A 70 1.76 -5.66 -10.91
#